data_AF-A0A286G9B2-F1
#
_entry.id   AF-A0A286G9B2-F1
#
_cell.length_a   1.000
_cell.length_b   1.000
_cell.length_c   1.000
_cell.angle_alpha   90.00
_cell.angle_beta   90.00
_cell.angle_gamma   90.00
#
_symmetry.space_group_name_H-M   'P 1'
#
loop_
_entity.id
_entity.type
_entity.pdbx_description
1 polymer ?
#
loop_
_entity_poly.entity_id
_entity_poly.type
_entity_poly.pdbx_seq_one_letter_code
_entity_poly.pdbx_strand_id
1 'polypeptide(L)'
;MMDTDTQDYRVVVNAEQQYSIWPVDRELPSGWDDVGVSGGKQHCLDHIARVWTDMRPLSVRRRIAEQAVTAPENDLVADEPPEEPPSLVSRLSAQEHPVELRLRDGEDLALIVARGHVRLYFPATQGGTELTVPVDRAASDLSAAEAGLGSGTVRVVGEFVLDYERVRCEATVELASLAGRGRLRPVPEQAAHA
;
A
#
# COMPACT_ATOMS: atom_id res chain seq x y z
N MET A 1 24.27 22.51 -18.89
CA MET A 1 25.50 22.32 -18.10
C MET A 1 25.72 20.81 -18.05
N MET A 2 26.77 20.31 -18.70
CA MET A 2 27.02 18.87 -18.89
C MET A 2 28.00 18.39 -17.82
N ASP A 3 27.53 17.52 -16.92
CA ASP A 3 28.36 16.83 -15.94
C ASP A 3 29.35 15.89 -16.67
N THR A 4 30.56 16.38 -16.89
CA THR A 4 31.66 15.62 -17.47
C THR A 4 32.36 14.86 -16.34
N ASP A 5 31.69 13.83 -15.81
CA ASP A 5 32.31 12.87 -14.91
C ASP A 5 33.00 11.81 -15.79
N THR A 6 34.25 12.08 -16.18
CA THR A 6 35.16 11.18 -16.93
C THR A 6 35.57 9.94 -16.11
N GLN A 7 34.74 9.50 -15.17
CA GLN A 7 34.99 8.33 -14.35
C GLN A 7 34.25 7.13 -14.96
N ASP A 8 35.00 6.09 -15.28
CA ASP A 8 34.43 4.82 -15.73
C ASP A 8 33.85 4.05 -14.54
N TYR A 9 32.65 3.53 -14.74
CA TYR A 9 31.95 2.65 -13.81
C TYR A 9 31.80 1.27 -14.44
N ARG A 10 31.69 0.24 -13.61
CA ARG A 10 31.32 -1.13 -14.00
C ARG A 10 30.04 -1.54 -13.31
N VAL A 11 29.24 -2.36 -13.97
CA VAL A 11 28.03 -2.93 -13.41
C VAL A 11 28.41 -4.15 -12.58
N VAL A 12 28.01 -4.14 -11.32
CA VAL A 12 28.24 -5.22 -10.37
C VAL A 12 26.91 -5.80 -9.93
N VAL A 13 26.90 -7.10 -9.65
CA VAL A 13 25.74 -7.83 -9.14
C VAL A 13 26.14 -8.54 -7.86
N ASN A 14 25.27 -8.49 -6.85
CA ASN A 14 25.48 -9.27 -5.64
C ASN A 14 24.81 -10.66 -5.74
N ALA A 15 25.06 -11.51 -4.75
CA ALA A 15 24.43 -12.83 -4.64
C ALA A 15 22.88 -12.80 -4.60
N GLU A 16 22.29 -11.63 -4.31
CA GLU A 16 20.85 -11.40 -4.27
C GLU A 16 20.29 -10.86 -5.61
N GLN A 17 21.08 -10.85 -6.69
CA GLN A 17 20.73 -10.33 -8.02
C GLN A 17 20.39 -8.83 -8.04
N GLN A 18 20.94 -8.06 -7.10
CA GLN A 18 20.81 -6.61 -7.09
C GLN A 18 21.95 -6.02 -7.91
N TYR A 19 21.59 -5.23 -8.91
CA TYR A 19 22.55 -4.57 -9.79
C TYR A 19 22.92 -3.19 -9.22
N SER A 20 24.21 -2.88 -9.22
CA SER A 20 24.72 -1.56 -8.83
C SER A 20 25.85 -1.13 -9.75
N ILE A 21 26.21 0.14 -9.72
CA ILE A 21 27.40 0.66 -10.42
C ILE A 21 28.53 0.84 -9.43
N TRP A 22 29.72 0.37 -9.79
CA TRP A 22 30.93 0.50 -8.99
C TRP A 22 32.03 1.19 -9.80
N PRO A 23 32.83 2.13 -9.25
CA PRO A 23 33.90 2.76 -9.99
C PRO A 23 34.96 1.73 -10.39
N VAL A 24 35.48 1.79 -11.62
CA VAL A 24 36.49 0.82 -12.08
C VAL A 24 37.83 0.94 -11.36
N ASP A 25 38.10 2.11 -10.78
CA ASP A 25 39.33 2.41 -10.02
C ASP A 25 39.34 1.75 -8.62
N ARG A 26 38.20 1.20 -8.17
CA ARG A 26 38.09 0.54 -6.86
C ARG A 26 37.98 -0.97 -6.99
N GLU A 27 38.66 -1.65 -6.08
CA GLU A 27 38.51 -3.09 -5.87
C GLU A 27 37.07 -3.44 -5.45
N LEU A 28 36.59 -4.61 -5.89
CA LEU A 28 35.24 -5.06 -5.62
C LEU A 28 35.11 -5.54 -4.16
N PRO A 29 34.08 -5.10 -3.41
CA PRO A 29 33.81 -5.64 -2.09
C PRO A 29 33.38 -7.11 -2.16
N SER A 30 33.75 -7.91 -1.16
CA SER A 30 33.42 -9.33 -1.09
C SER A 30 31.91 -9.59 -1.23
N GLY A 31 31.54 -10.46 -2.18
CA GLY A 31 30.15 -10.81 -2.47
C GLY A 31 29.51 -10.00 -3.60
N TRP A 32 30.28 -9.17 -4.30
CA TRP A 32 29.89 -8.50 -5.53
C TRP A 32 30.71 -9.03 -6.70
N ASP A 33 30.03 -9.47 -7.75
CA ASP A 33 30.61 -9.98 -8.98
C ASP A 33 30.44 -8.96 -10.11
N ASP A 34 31.44 -8.88 -10.97
CA ASP A 34 31.40 -8.03 -12.16
C ASP A 34 30.54 -8.68 -13.26
N VAL A 35 29.67 -7.89 -13.89
CA VAL A 35 28.76 -8.36 -14.95
C VAL A 35 29.41 -8.25 -16.35
N GLY A 36 30.63 -7.72 -16.44
CA GLY A 36 31.33 -7.51 -17.71
C GLY A 36 30.88 -6.27 -18.48
N VAL A 37 30.12 -5.38 -17.86
CA VAL A 37 29.66 -4.11 -18.47
C VAL A 37 30.33 -2.94 -17.77
N SER A 38 31.16 -2.19 -18.49
CA SER A 38 31.83 -0.99 -17.99
C SER A 38 31.76 0.17 -18.98
N GLY A 39 31.80 1.40 -18.46
CA GLY A 39 31.77 2.64 -19.22
C GLY A 39 31.30 3.83 -18.39
N GLY A 40 30.89 4.90 -19.06
CA GLY A 40 30.35 6.08 -18.37
C GLY A 40 29.11 5.75 -17.54
N LYS A 41 28.90 6.48 -16.43
CA LYS A 41 27.79 6.28 -15.49
C LYS A 41 26.44 6.03 -16.16
N GLN A 42 26.11 6.84 -17.16
CA GLN A 42 24.84 6.74 -17.89
C GLN A 42 24.70 5.44 -18.68
N HIS A 43 25.79 4.93 -19.27
CA HIS A 43 25.80 3.66 -20.01
C HIS A 43 25.54 2.47 -19.08
N CYS A 44 26.19 2.47 -17.91
CA CYS A 44 25.98 1.44 -16.90
C CYS A 44 24.55 1.47 -16.34
N LEU A 45 24.01 2.66 -16.04
CA LEU A 45 22.62 2.80 -15.56
C LEU A 45 21.60 2.37 -16.61
N ASP A 46 21.82 2.69 -17.88
CA ASP A 46 20.94 2.28 -18.98
C ASP A 46 21.00 0.75 -19.23
N HIS A 47 22.17 0.13 -19.07
CA HIS A 47 22.28 -1.32 -19.06
C HIS A 47 21.50 -1.93 -17.89
N ILE A 48 21.71 -1.43 -16.67
CA ILE A 48 20.99 -1.89 -15.46
C ILE A 48 19.48 -1.73 -15.64
N ALA A 49 18.99 -0.61 -16.15
CA ALA A 49 17.56 -0.40 -16.40
C ALA A 49 16.97 -1.40 -17.42
N ARG A 50 17.79 -1.90 -18.36
CA ARG A 50 17.37 -2.91 -19.36
C ARG A 50 17.42 -4.34 -18.83
N VAL A 51 18.42 -4.69 -18.01
CA VAL A 51 18.58 -6.08 -17.50
C VAL A 51 17.88 -6.30 -16.17
N TRP A 52 17.76 -5.26 -15.34
CA TRP A 52 17.08 -5.29 -14.04
C TRP A 52 15.61 -4.92 -14.18
N THR A 53 14.92 -5.65 -15.04
CA THR A 53 13.49 -5.47 -15.34
C THR A 53 12.57 -6.00 -14.24
N ASP A 54 13.10 -6.76 -13.28
CA ASP A 54 12.34 -7.37 -12.19
C ASP A 54 13.10 -7.25 -10.86
N MET A 55 12.75 -6.24 -10.05
CA MET A 55 13.39 -5.92 -8.76
C MET A 55 12.93 -6.81 -7.59
N ARG A 56 12.29 -7.96 -7.85
CA ARG A 56 11.73 -8.81 -6.80
C ARG A 56 12.79 -9.74 -6.19
N PRO A 57 13.05 -9.68 -4.87
CA PRO A 57 14.08 -10.49 -4.22
C PRO A 57 13.76 -12.00 -4.27
N LEU A 58 14.79 -12.82 -4.50
CA LEU A 58 14.73 -14.29 -4.63
C LEU A 58 13.96 -15.00 -3.50
N SER A 59 13.92 -14.42 -2.29
CA SER A 59 13.19 -14.94 -1.13
C SER A 59 11.67 -15.00 -1.35
N VAL A 60 11.11 -14.14 -2.18
CA VAL A 60 9.69 -14.19 -2.57
C VAL A 60 9.45 -15.33 -3.56
N ARG A 61 10.42 -15.60 -4.46
CA ARG A 61 10.31 -16.67 -5.47
C ARG A 61 10.29 -18.08 -4.85
N ARG A 62 11.06 -18.35 -3.79
CA ARG A 62 11.03 -19.67 -3.11
C ARG A 62 9.70 -19.97 -2.41
N ARG A 63 9.06 -18.97 -1.78
CA ARG A 63 7.77 -19.18 -1.11
C ARG A 63 6.64 -19.48 -2.09
N ILE A 64 6.70 -18.97 -3.32
CA ILE A 64 5.68 -19.22 -4.36
C ILE A 64 5.89 -20.61 -5.00
N ALA A 65 7.14 -21.07 -5.16
CA ALA A 65 7.44 -22.39 -5.72
C ALA A 65 6.91 -23.56 -4.87
N GLU A 66 6.85 -23.40 -3.55
CA GLU A 66 6.28 -24.40 -2.63
C GLU A 66 4.75 -24.48 -2.68
N GLN A 67 4.08 -23.45 -3.22
CA GLN A 67 2.62 -23.40 -3.37
C GLN A 67 2.11 -23.77 -4.78
N ALA A 68 3.01 -23.98 -5.74
CA ALA A 68 2.67 -24.18 -7.16
C ALA A 68 2.58 -25.66 -7.61
N VAL A 69 2.65 -26.64 -6.71
CA VAL A 69 2.59 -28.08 -7.08
C VAL A 69 1.15 -28.58 -7.32
N THR A 70 0.12 -27.72 -7.20
CA THR A 70 -1.28 -28.13 -7.40
C THR A 70 -2.04 -27.23 -8.38
N ALA A 71 -1.63 -27.17 -9.64
CA ALA A 71 -2.57 -26.89 -10.74
C ALA A 71 -1.93 -27.27 -12.10
N PRO A 72 -2.71 -27.90 -13.00
CA PRO A 72 -2.19 -28.63 -14.15
C PRO A 72 -1.77 -27.73 -15.31
N GLU A 73 -0.81 -28.23 -16.07
CA GLU A 73 -0.38 -27.73 -17.39
C GLU A 73 -1.57 -27.71 -18.36
N ASN A 74 -1.90 -26.54 -18.93
CA ASN A 74 -2.38 -26.47 -20.32
C ASN A 74 -2.26 -25.05 -20.91
N ASP A 75 -1.56 -24.99 -22.04
CA ASP A 75 -1.56 -24.02 -23.15
C ASP A 75 -1.68 -22.49 -22.91
N LEU A 76 -0.54 -21.83 -23.17
CA LEU A 76 -0.36 -20.65 -24.03
C LEU A 76 -1.59 -19.74 -24.23
N VAL A 77 -1.76 -18.74 -23.35
CA VAL A 77 -2.47 -17.50 -23.68
C VAL A 77 -1.49 -16.34 -23.54
N ALA A 78 -1.19 -15.70 -24.67
CA ALA A 78 -0.52 -14.41 -24.73
C ALA A 78 -1.58 -13.31 -24.54
N ASP A 79 -1.19 -12.29 -23.77
CA ASP A 79 -1.88 -11.00 -23.59
C ASP A 79 -3.12 -10.99 -22.67
N GLU A 80 -2.94 -11.32 -21.39
CA GLU A 80 -3.74 -10.73 -20.32
C GLU A 80 -2.79 -10.24 -19.21
N PRO A 81 -2.83 -8.95 -18.81
CA PRO A 81 -2.05 -8.47 -17.68
C PRO A 81 -2.48 -9.23 -16.43
N PRO A 82 -1.55 -9.58 -15.53
CA PRO A 82 -1.90 -10.33 -14.33
C PRO A 82 -2.93 -9.50 -13.55
N GLU A 83 -4.13 -10.04 -13.33
CA GLU A 83 -5.09 -9.47 -12.39
C GLU A 83 -4.35 -9.26 -11.06
N GLU A 84 -4.11 -7.99 -10.74
CA GLU A 84 -3.52 -7.58 -9.48
C GLU A 84 -4.34 -8.21 -8.36
N PRO A 85 -3.71 -8.76 -7.29
CA PRO A 85 -4.47 -9.28 -6.17
C PRO A 85 -5.47 -8.20 -5.73
N PRO A 86 -6.75 -8.55 -5.49
CA PRO A 86 -7.81 -7.57 -5.35
C PRO A 86 -7.37 -6.51 -4.34
N SER A 87 -7.36 -5.25 -4.80
CA SER A 87 -6.91 -4.11 -4.01
C SER A 87 -7.57 -4.15 -2.64
N LEU A 88 -6.90 -3.61 -1.62
CA LEU A 88 -7.48 -3.59 -0.27
C LEU A 88 -8.88 -2.95 -0.28
N VAL A 89 -9.10 -1.99 -1.19
CA VAL A 89 -10.40 -1.42 -1.56
C VAL A 89 -11.39 -2.48 -2.03
N SER A 90 -11.04 -3.29 -3.02
CA SER A 90 -11.91 -4.32 -3.58
C SER A 90 -12.34 -5.34 -2.51
N ARG A 91 -11.42 -5.73 -1.62
CA ARG A 91 -11.71 -6.62 -0.47
C ARG A 91 -12.60 -5.99 0.60
N LEU A 92 -12.34 -4.72 0.94
CA LEU A 92 -13.13 -3.99 1.93
C LEU A 92 -14.46 -3.46 1.37
N SER A 93 -14.62 -3.39 0.05
CA SER A 93 -15.86 -3.04 -0.62
C SER A 93 -16.77 -4.24 -0.89
N ALA A 94 -16.24 -5.47 -0.84
CA ALA A 94 -17.01 -6.68 -1.09
C ALA A 94 -18.10 -6.93 -0.03
N GLN A 95 -17.86 -6.54 1.21
CA GLN A 95 -18.80 -6.72 2.33
C GLN A 95 -18.56 -5.70 3.44
N GLU A 96 -19.51 -5.60 4.38
CA GLU A 96 -19.32 -4.84 5.61
C GLU A 96 -18.39 -5.62 6.55
N HIS A 97 -17.35 -4.95 7.03
CA HIS A 97 -16.38 -5.54 7.95
C HIS A 97 -16.59 -4.99 9.36
N PRO A 98 -16.40 -5.82 10.41
CA PRO A 98 -16.35 -5.29 11.76
C PRO A 98 -15.18 -4.32 11.87
N VAL A 99 -15.43 -3.16 12.47
CA VAL A 99 -14.43 -2.13 12.73
C VAL A 99 -14.43 -1.76 14.20
N GLU A 100 -13.26 -1.39 14.71
CA GLU A 100 -13.08 -0.89 16.06
C GLU A 100 -12.49 0.51 15.99
N LEU A 101 -13.13 1.46 16.66
CA LEU A 101 -12.63 2.82 16.73
C LEU A 101 -11.54 2.89 17.81
N ARG A 102 -10.33 3.25 17.38
CA ARG A 102 -9.16 3.31 18.27
C ARG A 102 -8.91 4.74 18.72
N LEU A 103 -9.29 5.03 19.96
CA LEU A 103 -8.91 6.24 20.69
C LEU A 103 -7.53 6.02 21.34
N ARG A 104 -6.72 7.08 21.45
CA ARG A 104 -5.55 7.06 22.33
C ARG A 104 -6.00 7.31 23.77
N ASP A 105 -5.17 6.86 24.72
CA ASP A 105 -5.41 7.06 26.14
C ASP A 105 -5.51 8.56 26.46
N GLY A 106 -6.62 8.98 27.09
CA GLY A 106 -6.90 10.38 27.41
C GLY A 106 -7.37 11.26 26.25
N GLU A 107 -7.64 10.70 25.06
CA GLU A 107 -8.19 11.46 23.93
C GLU A 107 -9.74 11.39 23.92
N ASP A 108 -10.39 12.55 23.98
CA ASP A 108 -11.84 12.65 23.81
C ASP A 108 -12.24 12.38 22.35
N LEU A 109 -13.24 11.52 22.17
CA LEU A 109 -13.79 11.24 20.84
C LEU A 109 -14.27 12.52 20.13
N ALA A 110 -14.90 13.43 20.88
CA ALA A 110 -15.34 14.72 20.36
C ALA A 110 -14.16 15.55 19.82
N LEU A 111 -12.98 15.48 20.45
CA LEU A 111 -11.79 16.19 20.00
C LEU A 111 -11.22 15.58 18.70
N ILE A 112 -11.23 14.25 18.58
CA ILE A 112 -10.76 13.53 17.38
C ILE A 112 -11.68 13.81 16.19
N VAL A 113 -12.99 13.73 16.41
CA VAL A 113 -14.01 14.13 15.45
C VAL A 113 -13.83 15.61 15.08
N ALA A 114 -13.55 16.47 16.06
CA ALA A 114 -13.31 17.88 15.81
C ALA A 114 -12.05 18.12 14.95
N ARG A 115 -11.02 17.27 15.07
CA ARG A 115 -9.84 17.30 14.20
C ARG A 115 -10.11 16.80 12.78
N GLY A 116 -11.24 16.12 12.55
CA GLY A 116 -11.67 15.68 11.23
C GLY A 116 -10.97 14.41 10.73
N HIS A 117 -10.41 13.57 11.61
CA HIS A 117 -9.86 12.28 11.24
C HIS A 117 -10.01 11.28 12.37
N VAL A 118 -10.52 10.08 12.08
CA VAL A 118 -10.63 8.98 13.06
C VAL A 118 -9.79 7.78 12.62
N ARG A 119 -9.31 6.99 13.57
CA ARG A 119 -8.60 5.74 13.30
C ARG A 119 -9.55 4.57 13.49
N LEU A 120 -9.81 3.87 12.40
CA LEU A 120 -10.60 2.64 12.39
C LEU A 120 -9.66 1.46 12.22
N TYR A 121 -9.79 0.50 13.12
CA TYR A 121 -9.07 -0.77 13.07
C TYR A 121 -9.99 -1.85 12.53
N PHE A 122 -9.53 -2.58 11.52
CA PHE A 122 -10.24 -3.68 10.87
C PHE A 122 -9.63 -5.00 11.33
N PRO A 123 -10.15 -5.66 12.38
CA PRO A 123 -9.62 -6.93 12.86
C PRO A 123 -9.80 -8.09 11.88
N ALA A 124 -10.79 -8.00 10.98
CA ALA A 124 -11.10 -9.05 10.01
C ALA A 124 -10.06 -9.18 8.88
N THR A 125 -9.13 -8.24 8.76
CA THR A 125 -8.05 -8.33 7.78
C THR A 125 -6.86 -9.09 8.37
N GLN A 126 -6.16 -9.86 7.53
CA GLN A 126 -5.04 -10.70 7.96
C GLN A 126 -3.86 -9.84 8.44
N GLY A 127 -3.77 -9.63 9.76
CA GLY A 127 -2.77 -8.77 10.41
C GLY A 127 -3.30 -7.48 11.02
N GLY A 128 -4.61 -7.18 10.89
CA GLY A 128 -5.23 -6.00 11.46
C GLY A 128 -4.87 -4.73 10.69
N THR A 129 -5.79 -4.21 9.89
CA THR A 129 -5.56 -2.99 9.10
C THR A 129 -6.04 -1.78 9.89
N GLU A 130 -5.15 -0.83 10.15
CA GLU A 130 -5.53 0.47 10.72
C GLU A 130 -5.64 1.51 9.59
N LEU A 131 -6.83 2.11 9.44
CA LEU A 131 -7.09 3.14 8.45
C LEU A 131 -7.45 4.45 9.15
N THR A 132 -6.79 5.53 8.73
CA THR A 132 -7.15 6.89 9.15
C THR A 132 -8.18 7.42 8.16
N VAL A 133 -9.42 7.54 8.61
CA VAL A 133 -10.55 8.00 7.79
C VAL A 133 -10.80 9.47 8.12
N PRO A 134 -10.67 10.39 7.14
CA PRO A 134 -11.05 11.78 7.34
C PRO A 134 -12.56 11.86 7.56
N VAL A 135 -12.99 12.58 8.58
CA VAL A 135 -14.41 12.68 8.93
C VAL A 135 -15.02 13.86 8.21
N ASP A 136 -15.94 13.57 7.29
CA ASP A 136 -16.75 14.58 6.64
C ASP A 136 -17.91 14.97 7.55
N ARG A 137 -17.85 16.17 8.15
CA ARG A 137 -18.89 16.64 9.09
C ARG A 137 -20.24 16.94 8.41
N ALA A 138 -20.28 17.10 7.09
CA ALA A 138 -21.54 17.31 6.39
C ALA A 138 -22.26 15.98 6.13
N ALA A 139 -21.52 14.89 5.93
CA ALA A 139 -22.07 13.56 5.65
C ALA A 139 -22.13 12.63 6.88
N SER A 140 -21.36 12.90 7.94
CA SER A 140 -21.29 12.12 9.17
C SER A 140 -22.33 12.55 10.20
N ASP A 141 -22.88 11.58 10.94
CA ASP A 141 -23.72 11.84 12.11
C ASP A 141 -22.92 11.52 13.37
N LEU A 142 -22.47 12.58 14.06
CA LEU A 142 -21.59 12.51 15.23
C LEU A 142 -22.23 13.16 16.47
N SER A 143 -23.52 13.49 16.35
CA SER A 143 -24.31 14.17 17.37
C SER A 143 -24.21 13.47 18.73
N ALA A 144 -24.19 12.14 18.76
CA ALA A 144 -24.03 11.36 19.98
C ALA A 144 -22.65 11.52 20.64
N ALA A 145 -21.57 11.60 19.84
CA ALA A 145 -20.22 11.82 20.34
C ALA A 145 -20.03 13.26 20.83
N GLU A 146 -20.56 14.25 20.11
CA GLU A 146 -20.47 15.66 20.50
C GLU A 146 -21.31 15.97 21.75
N ALA A 147 -22.43 15.28 21.94
CA ALA A 147 -23.27 15.41 23.13
C ALA A 147 -22.62 14.80 24.39
N GLY A 148 -21.48 14.12 24.28
CA GLY A 148 -20.84 13.42 25.40
C GLY A 148 -21.71 12.29 25.97
N LEU A 149 -22.62 11.75 25.16
CA LEU A 149 -23.44 10.62 25.54
C LEU A 149 -22.52 9.39 25.56
N GLY A 150 -22.26 8.85 26.75
CA GLY A 150 -21.44 7.63 26.93
C GLY A 150 -22.02 6.37 26.27
N SER A 151 -23.22 6.47 25.68
CA SER A 151 -23.86 5.44 24.87
C SER A 151 -24.57 6.10 23.68
N GLY A 152 -24.46 5.47 22.52
CA GLY A 152 -25.01 5.99 21.27
C GLY A 152 -24.31 5.37 20.07
N THR A 153 -24.88 5.59 18.89
CA THR A 153 -24.29 5.14 17.63
C THR A 153 -23.88 6.36 16.83
N VAL A 154 -22.64 6.37 16.35
CA VAL A 154 -22.13 7.41 15.46
C VAL A 154 -21.88 6.84 14.07
N ARG A 155 -22.24 7.61 13.06
CA ARG A 155 -21.99 7.29 11.66
C ARG A 155 -20.90 8.20 11.15
N VAL A 156 -19.71 7.64 11.01
CA VAL A 156 -18.55 8.30 10.41
C VAL A 156 -18.56 8.04 8.91
N VAL A 157 -18.50 9.11 8.12
CA VAL A 157 -18.36 9.05 6.67
C VAL A 157 -17.14 9.85 6.27
N GLY A 158 -16.33 9.28 5.39
CA GLY A 158 -15.06 9.88 4.99
C GLY A 158 -14.63 9.48 3.61
N GLU A 159 -14.12 10.43 2.83
CA GLU A 159 -13.55 10.17 1.52
C GLU A 159 -12.03 10.28 1.58
N PHE A 160 -11.33 9.25 1.12
CA PHE A 160 -9.87 9.24 1.07
C PHE A 160 -9.39 8.44 -0.13
N VAL A 161 -8.08 8.52 -0.41
CA VAL A 161 -7.44 7.75 -1.46
C VAL A 161 -6.71 6.58 -0.82
N LEU A 162 -7.00 5.36 -1.27
CA LEU A 162 -6.39 4.11 -0.81
C LEU A 162 -5.93 3.33 -2.04
N ASP A 163 -4.68 2.89 -2.06
CA ASP A 163 -4.09 2.19 -3.23
C ASP A 163 -4.30 2.97 -4.56
N TYR A 164 -4.21 4.31 -4.50
CA TYR A 164 -4.47 5.24 -5.63
C TYR A 164 -5.94 5.31 -6.11
N GLU A 165 -6.86 4.57 -5.49
CA GLU A 165 -8.29 4.64 -5.76
C GLU A 165 -8.99 5.58 -4.76
N ARG A 166 -9.87 6.45 -5.24
CA ARG A 166 -10.70 7.30 -4.37
C ARG A 166 -11.86 6.49 -3.83
N VAL A 167 -11.96 6.41 -2.51
CA VAL A 167 -12.95 5.59 -1.81
C VAL A 167 -13.68 6.40 -0.75
N ARG A 168 -14.96 6.10 -0.60
CA ARG A 168 -15.80 6.60 0.50
C ARG A 168 -15.97 5.49 1.52
N CYS A 169 -15.45 5.71 2.71
CA CYS A 169 -15.73 4.88 3.86
C CYS A 169 -17.00 5.34 4.56
N GLU A 170 -17.88 4.39 4.84
CA GLU A 170 -19.03 4.57 5.71
C GLU A 170 -18.89 3.59 6.87
N ALA A 171 -18.71 4.11 8.08
CA ALA A 171 -18.57 3.31 9.28
C ALA A 171 -19.59 3.73 10.34
N THR A 172 -20.29 2.75 10.89
CA THR A 172 -21.23 2.93 12.00
C THR A 172 -20.64 2.30 13.23
N VAL A 173 -20.37 3.09 14.26
CA VAL A 173 -19.68 2.65 15.48
C VAL A 173 -20.53 2.98 16.70
N GLU A 174 -20.60 2.06 17.65
CA GLU A 174 -21.24 2.28 18.95
C GLU A 174 -20.22 2.87 19.94
N LEU A 175 -20.60 3.95 20.62
CA LEU A 175 -19.74 4.67 21.56
C LEU A 175 -19.42 3.89 22.83
N ALA A 176 -20.36 3.05 23.28
CA ALA A 176 -20.22 2.27 24.51
C ALA A 176 -19.19 1.14 24.37
N SER A 177 -19.16 0.49 23.19
CA SER A 177 -18.27 -0.65 22.90
C SER A 177 -17.07 -0.28 22.02
N LEU A 178 -17.09 0.92 21.41
CA LEU A 178 -16.17 1.36 20.35
C LEU A 178 -16.12 0.41 19.14
N ALA A 179 -17.08 -0.51 19.04
CA ALA A 179 -17.18 -1.49 17.98
C ALA A 179 -18.27 -1.10 16.99
N GLY A 180 -18.08 -1.46 15.73
CA GLY A 180 -18.92 -1.02 14.66
C GLY A 180 -18.81 -1.89 13.41
N ARG A 181 -19.44 -1.42 12.35
CA ARG A 181 -19.30 -1.98 11.00
C ARG A 181 -18.92 -0.88 10.03
N GLY A 182 -17.91 -1.14 9.23
CA GLY A 182 -17.43 -0.24 8.20
C GLY A 182 -17.45 -0.91 6.84
N ARG A 183 -17.80 -0.15 5.81
CA ARG A 183 -17.65 -0.56 4.42
C ARG A 183 -16.94 0.54 3.63
N LEU A 184 -16.20 0.13 2.61
CA LEU A 184 -15.68 1.04 1.59
C LEU A 184 -16.59 0.99 0.37
N ARG A 185 -16.76 2.13 -0.29
CA ARG A 185 -17.33 2.22 -1.63
C ARG A 185 -16.35 2.96 -2.53
N PRO A 186 -15.94 2.38 -3.67
CA PRO A 186 -15.19 3.15 -4.66
C PRO A 186 -16.08 4.29 -5.17
N VAL A 187 -15.55 5.51 -5.17
CA VAL A 187 -16.23 6.67 -5.74
C VAL A 187 -15.58 6.94 -7.09
N PRO A 188 -16.24 6.60 -8.22
CA PRO A 188 -15.72 6.97 -9.52
C PRO A 188 -15.60 8.49 -9.59
N GLU A 189 -14.54 8.98 -10.26
CA GLU A 189 -14.17 10.40 -10.37
C GLU A 189 -15.33 11.34 -10.85
N GLN A 190 -16.40 10.77 -11.40
CA GLN A 190 -17.55 11.48 -11.96
C GLN A 190 -18.55 12.09 -10.96
N ALA A 191 -18.42 11.88 -9.65
CA ALA A 191 -19.44 12.33 -8.68
C ALA A 191 -19.13 13.67 -7.97
N ALA A 192 -18.15 14.45 -8.42
CA ALA A 192 -17.74 15.71 -7.76
C ALA A 192 -18.36 17.00 -8.35
N HIS A 193 -19.41 16.91 -9.18
CA HIS A 193 -20.07 18.09 -9.74
C HIS A 193 -21.60 17.90 -9.78
N ALA A 194 -22.26 18.21 -8.66
CA ALA A 194 -23.69 18.49 -8.60
C ALA A 194 -23.97 19.51 -7.49
#